data_AF-T1C8V9-F1
#
_entry.id   AF-T1C8V9-F1
#
_cell.length_a   1.000
_cell.length_b   1.000
_cell.length_c   1.000
_cell.angle_alpha   90.00
_cell.angle_beta   90.00
_cell.angle_gamma   90.00
#
_symmetry.space_group_name_H-M   'P 1'
#
loop_
_entity.id
_entity.type
_entity.pdbx_description
1 polymer ?
#
loop_
_entity_poly.entity_id
_entity_poly.type
_entity_poly.pdbx_seq_one_letter_code
_entity_poly.pdbx_strand_id
1 'polypeptide(L)'
;MPRDELGVLSEIKRGFIQRQIKQGKRNDGRDLGLFRDINVQTGFVVRASGSAMVQIGRTRVLAGIKIQTGEPFPDTPNQGVLTTNIELLPMAFPTFESGPPNESSIEYARV
;
A
#
# COMPACT_ATOMS: atom_id res chain seq x y z
N MET A 1 -6.33 9.94 -3.50
CA MET A 1 -7.02 10.70 -4.57
C MET A 1 -6.44 10.24 -5.90
N PRO A 2 -7.23 10.16 -6.99
CA PRO A 2 -6.62 9.99 -8.30
C PRO A 2 -5.85 11.29 -8.57
N ARG A 3 -4.51 11.20 -8.51
CA ARG A 3 -3.67 12.14 -9.23
C ARG A 3 -4.01 11.95 -10.71
N ASP A 4 -3.90 13.00 -11.49
CA ASP A 4 -4.18 12.94 -12.93
C ASP A 4 -3.18 11.93 -13.57
N GLU A 5 -3.36 11.45 -14.80
CA GLU A 5 -2.51 10.38 -15.40
C GLU A 5 -0.99 10.66 -15.29
N LEU A 6 -0.62 11.94 -15.16
CA LEU A 6 0.75 12.44 -15.00
C LEU A 6 1.20 12.66 -13.53
N GLY A 7 0.40 12.30 -12.54
CA GLY A 7 0.71 12.57 -11.13
C GLY A 7 0.50 14.04 -10.69
N VAL A 8 0.09 14.91 -11.61
CA VAL A 8 -0.13 16.35 -11.37
C VAL A 8 -1.53 16.59 -10.79
N LEU A 9 -1.68 17.64 -9.99
CA LEU A 9 -2.97 18.09 -9.45
C LEU A 9 -3.25 19.51 -9.97
N SER A 10 -4.36 19.68 -10.70
CA SER A 10 -4.83 21.02 -11.09
C SER A 10 -4.99 21.95 -9.89
N GLU A 11 -4.54 23.21 -10.03
CA GLU A 11 -4.68 24.24 -9.00
C GLU A 11 -6.14 24.53 -8.63
N ILE A 12 -7.08 24.36 -9.57
CA ILE A 12 -8.52 24.48 -9.31
C ILE A 12 -8.96 23.40 -8.31
N LYS A 13 -8.51 22.15 -8.53
CA LYS A 13 -8.84 20.99 -7.69
C LYS A 13 -8.17 21.12 -6.32
N ARG A 14 -6.91 21.56 -6.28
CA ARG A 14 -6.20 21.88 -5.03
C ARG A 14 -6.98 22.92 -4.20
N GLY A 15 -7.34 24.05 -4.81
CA GLY A 15 -8.09 25.11 -4.15
C GLY A 15 -9.46 24.66 -3.66
N PHE A 16 -10.15 23.81 -4.43
CA PHE A 16 -11.42 23.22 -4.01
C PHE A 16 -11.26 22.35 -2.75
N ILE A 17 -10.28 21.44 -2.75
CA ILE A 17 -10.01 20.56 -1.61
C ILE A 17 -9.69 21.38 -0.35
N GLN A 18 -8.84 22.39 -0.47
CA GLN A 18 -8.48 23.27 0.64
C GLN A 18 -9.70 24.01 1.24
N ARG A 19 -10.60 24.51 0.40
CA ARG A 19 -11.84 25.15 0.87
C ARG A 19 -12.75 24.18 1.61
N GLN A 20 -12.88 22.94 1.13
CA GLN A 20 -13.69 21.91 1.80
C GLN A 20 -13.12 21.54 3.17
N ILE A 21 -11.80 21.36 3.26
CA ILE A 21 -11.14 21.03 4.53
C ILE A 21 -11.33 22.16 5.56
N LYS A 22 -11.26 23.43 5.16
CA LYS A 22 -11.55 24.58 6.04
C LYS A 22 -12.98 24.58 6.58
N GLN A 23 -13.91 23.92 5.89
CA GLN A 23 -15.29 23.75 6.31
C GLN A 23 -15.53 22.43 7.07
N GLY A 24 -14.47 21.70 7.42
CA GLY A 24 -14.57 20.41 8.09
C GLY A 24 -15.01 19.25 7.18
N LYS A 25 -15.05 19.46 5.87
CA LYS A 25 -15.61 18.50 4.90
C LYS A 25 -14.52 17.86 4.05
N ARG A 26 -14.78 16.61 3.66
CA ARG A 26 -13.99 15.88 2.65
C ARG A 26 -14.82 15.71 1.38
N ASN A 27 -14.12 15.50 0.28
CA ASN A 27 -14.72 15.31 -1.05
C ASN A 27 -15.58 14.03 -1.16
N ASP A 28 -15.37 13.07 -0.27
CA ASP A 28 -16.14 11.83 -0.18
C ASP A 28 -17.13 11.82 1.00
N GLY A 29 -17.41 12.99 1.59
CA GLY A 29 -18.42 13.16 2.63
C GLY A 29 -18.03 12.65 4.02
N ARG A 30 -16.84 12.05 4.17
CA ARG A 30 -16.36 11.55 5.46
C ARG A 30 -15.87 12.69 6.37
N ASP A 31 -15.88 12.45 7.68
CA ASP A 31 -15.23 13.34 8.64
C ASP A 31 -13.69 13.29 8.50
N LEU A 32 -13.02 14.32 8.98
CA LEU A 32 -11.56 14.46 8.90
C LEU A 32 -10.82 13.30 9.58
N GLY A 33 -11.34 12.79 10.70
CA GLY A 33 -10.74 11.70 11.47
C GLY A 33 -11.09 10.30 10.98
N LEU A 34 -12.01 10.14 10.02
CA LEU A 34 -12.49 8.82 9.62
C LEU A 34 -11.62 8.19 8.52
N PHE A 35 -11.42 6.87 8.65
CA PHE A 35 -10.85 6.03 7.60
C PHE A 35 -11.85 5.80 6.45
N ARG A 36 -11.34 5.36 5.30
CA ARG A 36 -12.19 4.84 4.22
C ARG A 36 -12.66 3.45 4.63
N ASP A 37 -13.71 2.95 4.02
CA ASP A 37 -14.17 1.58 4.26
C ASP A 37 -13.03 0.58 4.08
N ILE A 38 -12.85 -0.27 5.09
CA ILE A 38 -11.80 -1.27 5.17
C ILE A 38 -12.45 -2.64 4.99
N ASN A 39 -11.96 -3.41 4.02
CA ASN A 39 -12.32 -4.80 3.82
C ASN A 39 -11.05 -5.65 3.85
N VAL A 40 -11.08 -6.76 4.61
CA VAL A 40 -9.96 -7.68 4.74
C VAL A 40 -10.46 -9.08 4.42
N GLN A 41 -9.83 -9.72 3.44
CA GLN A 41 -10.07 -11.10 3.07
C GLN A 41 -8.80 -11.92 3.27
N THR A 42 -8.78 -12.74 4.31
CA THR A 42 -7.67 -13.68 4.58
C THR A 42 -7.77 -14.93 3.71
N GLY A 43 -6.63 -15.58 3.46
CA GLY A 43 -6.57 -16.81 2.65
C GLY A 43 -6.86 -16.59 1.16
N PHE A 44 -6.69 -15.36 0.66
CA PHE A 44 -6.97 -14.99 -0.73
C PHE A 44 -6.11 -15.79 -1.74
N VAL A 45 -4.84 -16.00 -1.42
CA VAL A 45 -3.91 -16.82 -2.21
C VAL A 45 -3.79 -18.20 -1.56
N VAL A 46 -4.47 -19.19 -2.15
CA VAL A 46 -4.55 -20.57 -1.62
C VAL A 46 -3.18 -21.25 -1.51
N ARG A 47 -2.23 -20.92 -2.40
CA ARG A 47 -0.90 -21.53 -2.44
C ARG A 47 0.13 -20.89 -1.50
N ALA A 48 -0.20 -19.76 -0.90
CA ALA A 48 0.65 -19.10 0.08
C ALA A 48 0.47 -19.76 1.46
N SER A 49 1.51 -19.74 2.30
CA SER A 49 1.42 -20.23 3.69
C SER A 49 0.44 -19.40 4.54
N GLY A 50 0.31 -18.12 4.19
CA GLY A 50 -0.73 -17.21 4.66
C GLY A 50 -0.92 -16.09 3.65
N SER A 51 -2.09 -15.48 3.58
CA SER A 51 -2.33 -14.35 2.68
C SER A 51 -3.50 -13.49 3.13
N ALA A 52 -3.50 -12.23 2.70
CA ALA A 52 -4.61 -11.32 2.91
C ALA A 52 -4.72 -10.32 1.74
N MET A 53 -5.93 -10.18 1.19
CA MET A 53 -6.30 -9.06 0.33
C MET A 53 -6.94 -7.99 1.21
N VAL A 54 -6.35 -6.80 1.23
CA VAL A 54 -6.83 -5.66 2.01
C VAL A 54 -7.25 -4.56 1.05
N GLN A 55 -8.47 -4.06 1.24
CA GLN A 55 -9.02 -2.95 0.47
C GLN A 55 -9.38 -1.80 1.41
N ILE A 56 -8.84 -0.61 1.14
CA ILE A 56 -9.14 0.64 1.85
C ILE A 56 -9.70 1.65 0.84
N GLY A 57 -11.03 1.72 0.74
CA GLY A 57 -11.72 2.38 -0.36
C GLY A 57 -11.30 1.83 -1.72
N ARG A 58 -10.61 2.64 -2.54
CA ARG A 58 -10.11 2.23 -3.87
C ARG A 58 -8.67 1.69 -3.86
N THR A 59 -7.98 1.73 -2.72
CA THR A 59 -6.63 1.19 -2.58
C THR A 59 -6.75 -0.30 -2.28
N ARG A 60 -6.03 -1.16 -3.03
CA ARG A 60 -5.98 -2.61 -2.81
C ARG A 60 -4.54 -3.06 -2.65
N VAL A 61 -4.28 -3.91 -1.67
CA VAL A 61 -2.97 -4.50 -1.38
C VAL A 61 -3.16 -5.99 -1.15
N LEU A 62 -2.31 -6.80 -1.76
CA LEU A 62 -2.26 -8.25 -1.53
C LEU A 62 -0.96 -8.59 -0.82
N ALA A 63 -1.07 -9.19 0.36
CA ALA A 63 0.06 -9.73 1.10
C ALA A 63 0.03 -11.26 1.06
N GLY A 64 1.21 -11.86 0.90
CA GLY A 64 1.40 -13.31 0.95
C GLY A 64 2.63 -13.66 1.77
N ILE A 65 2.54 -14.72 2.55
CA ILE A 65 3.61 -15.27 3.38
C ILE A 65 4.04 -16.60 2.78
N LYS A 66 5.34 -16.81 2.67
CA LYS A 66 5.93 -18.11 2.34
C LYS A 66 6.98 -18.46 3.40
N ILE A 67 6.88 -19.66 3.93
CA ILE A 67 7.81 -20.18 4.94
C ILE A 67 8.71 -21.21 4.25
N GLN A 68 10.01 -21.11 4.49
CA GLN A 68 11.03 -22.04 4.00
C GLN A 68 12.05 -22.28 5.11
N THR A 69 12.64 -23.47 5.12
CA THR A 69 13.78 -23.79 5.98
C THR A 69 15.06 -23.27 5.34
N GLY A 70 15.90 -22.60 6.11
CA GLY A 70 17.19 -22.07 5.67
C GLY A 70 18.17 -21.96 6.82
N GLU A 71 19.42 -21.65 6.51
CA GLU A 71 20.44 -21.39 7.52
C GLU A 71 20.22 -20.03 8.18
N PRO A 72 20.28 -19.92 9.51
CA PRO A 72 20.19 -18.63 10.20
C PRO A 72 21.46 -17.81 9.96
N PHE A 73 21.40 -16.50 10.24
CA PHE A 73 22.60 -15.68 10.17
C PHE A 73 23.61 -16.09 11.26
N PRO A 74 24.93 -16.05 10.98
CA PRO A 74 25.97 -16.50 11.92
C PRO A 74 25.97 -15.76 13.26
N ASP A 75 25.53 -14.51 13.28
CA ASP A 75 25.41 -13.66 14.47
C ASP A 75 24.15 -13.95 15.30
N THR A 76 23.12 -14.59 14.70
CA THR A 76 21.83 -14.88 15.34
C THR A 76 21.36 -16.33 15.09
N PRO A 77 22.15 -17.35 15.48
CA PRO A 77 21.91 -18.76 15.09
C PRO A 77 20.64 -19.39 15.68
N ASN A 78 20.06 -18.80 16.73
CA ASN A 78 18.85 -19.29 17.38
C ASN A 78 17.57 -18.52 16.98
N GLN A 79 17.65 -17.68 15.94
CA GLN A 79 16.51 -16.87 15.46
C GLN A 79 16.17 -17.21 14.00
N GLY A 80 14.87 -17.09 13.68
CA GLY A 80 14.41 -17.16 12.29
C GLY A 80 14.61 -15.84 11.55
N VAL A 81 14.55 -15.89 10.22
CA VAL A 81 14.68 -14.70 9.37
C VAL A 81 13.31 -14.25 8.90
N LEU A 82 13.00 -12.96 9.05
CA LEU A 82 11.87 -12.30 8.43
C LEU A 82 12.38 -11.34 7.36
N THR A 83 11.89 -11.50 6.14
CA THR A 83 12.17 -10.57 5.04
C THR A 83 10.85 -10.03 4.52
N THR A 84 10.75 -8.70 4.47
CA THR A 84 9.62 -7.97 3.90
C THR A 84 10.02 -7.43 2.53
N ASN A 85 9.11 -7.55 1.57
CA ASN A 85 9.26 -6.95 0.25
C ASN A 85 7.93 -6.33 -0.18
N ILE A 86 8.02 -5.22 -0.91
CA ILE A 86 6.86 -4.55 -1.50
C ILE A 86 7.16 -4.26 -2.97
N GLU A 87 6.17 -4.55 -3.81
CA GLU A 87 6.21 -4.26 -5.23
C GLU A 87 5.06 -3.34 -5.61
N LEU A 88 5.40 -2.21 -6.21
CA LEU A 88 4.45 -1.28 -6.81
C LEU A 88 4.22 -1.67 -8.26
N LEU A 89 3.28 -2.60 -8.50
CA LEU A 89 3.02 -3.14 -9.83
C LEU A 89 2.57 -2.03 -10.81
N PRO A 90 3.03 -2.03 -12.08
CA PRO A 90 2.59 -1.06 -13.10
C PRO A 90 1.08 -0.99 -13.30
N MET A 91 0.36 -2.09 -13.05
CA MET A 91 -1.10 -2.13 -13.11
C MET A 91 -1.79 -1.32 -12.00
N ALA A 92 -1.08 -0.99 -10.92
CA ALA A 92 -1.65 -0.30 -9.76
C ALA A 92 -1.76 1.21 -9.99
N PHE A 93 -0.85 1.81 -10.79
CA PHE A 93 -0.89 3.23 -11.10
C PHE A 93 -0.09 3.58 -12.37
N PRO A 94 -0.51 4.55 -13.21
CA PRO A 94 0.15 4.86 -14.49
C PRO A 94 1.63 5.24 -14.41
N THR A 95 2.07 5.80 -13.29
CA THR A 95 3.47 6.23 -13.11
C THR A 95 4.35 5.15 -12.46
N PHE A 96 3.83 3.94 -12.27
CA PHE A 96 4.63 2.83 -11.76
C PHE A 96 5.25 2.07 -12.93
N GLU A 97 6.57 1.93 -12.89
CA GLU A 97 7.34 1.24 -13.92
C GLU A 97 7.83 -0.11 -13.40
N SER A 98 8.00 -1.06 -14.33
CA SER A 98 8.63 -2.34 -14.01
C SER A 98 10.10 -2.15 -13.70
N GLY A 99 10.63 -2.92 -12.77
CA GLY A 99 12.05 -2.91 -12.43
C GLY A 99 12.29 -3.22 -10.96
N PRO A 100 13.52 -2.99 -10.49
CA PRO A 100 13.84 -3.08 -9.07
C PRO A 100 12.95 -2.15 -8.22
N PRO A 101 12.73 -2.47 -6.94
CA PRO A 101 11.97 -1.62 -6.03
C PRO A 101 12.53 -0.18 -6.02
N ASN A 102 11.66 0.79 -6.27
CA ASN A 102 12.00 2.20 -6.14
C ASN A 102 12.07 2.63 -4.67
N GLU A 103 12.51 3.87 -4.42
CA GLU A 103 12.66 4.41 -3.06
C GLU A 103 11.39 4.23 -2.20
N SER A 104 10.21 4.54 -2.74
CA SER A 104 8.95 4.36 -2.01
C SER A 104 8.66 2.89 -1.67
N SER A 105 8.93 1.97 -2.59
CA SER A 105 8.75 0.53 -2.33
C SER A 105 9.68 0.04 -1.23
N ILE A 106 10.93 0.51 -1.24
CA ILE A 106 11.94 0.20 -0.21
C ILE A 106 11.53 0.80 1.14
N GLU A 107 11.06 2.05 1.15
CA GLU A 107 10.58 2.73 2.35
C GLU A 107 9.41 1.96 2.97
N TYR A 108 8.39 1.62 2.17
CA TYR A 108 7.22 0.91 2.66
C TYR A 108 7.54 -0.48 3.20
N ALA A 109 8.57 -1.15 2.66
CA ALA A 109 8.95 -2.49 3.12
C ALA A 109 9.69 -2.47 4.47
N ARG A 110 10.26 -1.33 4.88
CA ARG A 110 11.11 -1.19 6.08
C ARG A 110 10.37 -0.78 7.35
N VAL A 111 9.16 -0.24 7.21
CA VAL A 111 8.35 0.31 8.31
C VAL A 111 7.23 -0.67 8.66
#